data_AF-A0A4U1C4I9-F1
#
_entry.id   AF-A0A4U1C4I9-F1
#
_cell.length_a   1.000
_cell.length_b   1.000
_cell.length_c   1.000
_cell.angle_alpha   90.00
_cell.angle_beta   90.00
_cell.angle_gamma   90.00
#
_symmetry.space_group_name_H-M   'P 1'
#
loop_
_entity.id
_entity.type
_entity.pdbx_description
1 polymer ?
#
loop_
_entity_poly.entity_id
_entity_poly.type
_entity_poly.pdbx_seq_one_letter_code
_entity_poly.pdbx_strand_id
1 'polypeptide(L)' 'MEKIQKTENHSLLEEAYRLLELETKDEEVFKLGEQQKESIEISRHQIKNGEFLTGEQANKEIDEWLGK' A
#
# COMPACT_ATOMS: atom_id res chain seq x y z
N MET A 1 16.57 11.20 -4.09
CA MET A 1 16.80 9.75 -4.24
C MET A 1 18.01 9.38 -5.07
N GLU A 2 18.30 10.05 -6.19
CA GLU A 2 19.40 9.68 -7.09
C GLU A 2 20.79 9.57 -6.43
N LYS A 3 21.10 10.44 -5.45
CA LYS A 3 22.37 10.38 -4.70
C LYS A 3 22.47 9.18 -3.75
N ILE A 4 21.37 8.78 -3.11
CA ILE A 4 21.31 7.60 -2.22
C ILE A 4 21.49 6.32 -3.03
N GLN A 5 20.94 6.28 -4.24
CA GLN A 5 21.04 5.12 -5.14
C GLN A 5 22.42 4.96 -5.80
N LYS A 6 23.25 6.02 -5.80
CA LYS A 6 24.57 6.05 -6.47
C LYS A 6 25.77 6.09 -5.51
N THR A 7 25.53 6.21 -4.21
CA THR A 7 26.61 6.31 -3.22
C THR A 7 27.04 4.92 -2.75
N GLU A 8 28.34 4.64 -2.76
CA GLU A 8 28.94 3.41 -2.20
C GLU A 8 29.49 3.63 -0.79
N ASN A 9 29.32 4.85 -0.24
CA ASN A 9 29.77 5.17 1.10
C ASN A 9 28.83 4.56 2.15
N HIS A 10 29.16 3.33 2.57
CA HIS A 10 28.40 2.57 3.56
C HIS A 10 28.22 3.31 4.90
N SER A 11 29.25 3.99 5.39
CA SER A 11 29.18 4.71 6.67
C SER A 11 28.16 5.86 6.63
N LEU A 12 28.09 6.59 5.51
CA LEU A 12 27.10 7.64 5.30
C LEU A 12 25.67 7.10 5.21
N LEU A 13 25.49 5.98 4.50
CA LEU A 13 24.18 5.32 4.38
C LEU A 13 23.68 4.84 5.75
N GLU A 14 24.57 4.26 6.55
CA GLU A 14 24.26 3.76 7.89
C GLU A 14 23.83 4.90 8.83
N GLU A 15 24.51 6.05 8.77
CA GLU A 15 24.15 7.23 9.56
C GLU A 15 22.80 7.83 9.12
N ALA A 16 22.56 7.91 7.81
CA ALA A 16 21.27 8.33 7.28
C ALA A 16 20.14 7.39 7.71
N TYR A 17 20.40 6.08 7.75
CA TYR A 17 19.43 5.08 8.22
C TYR A 17 19.11 5.24 9.70
N ARG A 18 20.13 5.45 10.55
CA ARG A 18 19.94 5.74 11.98
C ARG A 18 19.08 6.98 12.21
N LEU A 19 19.32 8.04 11.44
CA LEU A 19 18.55 9.29 11.53
C LEU A 19 17.09 9.06 11.15
N LEU A 20 16.84 8.34 10.04
CA LEU A 20 15.50 8.01 9.60
C LEU A 20 14.77 7.13 10.63
N GLU A 21 15.43 6.12 11.19
CA GLU A 21 14.86 5.29 12.25
C GLU A 21 14.51 6.07 13.52
N LEU A 22 15.28 7.12 13.85
CA LEU A 22 14.99 8.03 14.96
C LEU A 22 13.74 8.88 14.68
N GLU A 23 13.57 9.36 13.45
CA GLU A 23 12.39 10.13 13.03
C GLU A 23 11.13 9.25 12.93
N THR A 24 11.25 8.01 12.44
CA THR A 24 10.12 7.10 12.25
C THR A 24 9.85 6.22 13.46
N LYS A 25 10.60 6.36 14.55
CA LYS A 25 10.52 5.47 15.72
C LYS A 25 9.14 5.48 16.39
N ASP A 26 8.44 6.60 16.26
CA ASP A 26 7.10 6.81 16.81
C ASP A 26 5.98 6.62 15.76
N GLU A 27 6.33 6.33 14.50
CA GLU A 27 5.36 5.92 13.49
C GLU A 27 5.04 4.44 13.67
N GLU A 28 4.04 4.12 14.49
CA GLU A 28 3.50 2.77 14.56
C GLU A 28 2.97 2.36 13.18
N VAL A 29 3.68 1.42 12.52
CA VAL A 29 3.20 0.80 11.28
C VAL A 29 1.81 0.25 11.54
N PHE A 30 0.81 0.74 10.78
CA PHE A 30 -0.57 0.29 10.93
C PHE A 30 -0.65 -1.22 10.69
N LYS A 31 -1.00 -1.95 11.74
CA LYS A 31 -1.19 -3.40 11.68
C LYS A 31 -2.64 -3.67 11.32
N LEU A 32 -2.84 -4.33 10.18
CA LEU A 32 -4.16 -4.80 9.80
C LEU A 32 -4.73 -5.76 10.86
N GLY A 33 -5.99 -5.56 11.22
CA GLY A 33 -6.74 -6.52 12.03
C GLY A 33 -7.06 -7.80 11.24
N GLU A 34 -7.47 -8.85 11.93
CA GLU A 34 -7.75 -10.15 11.30
C GLU A 34 -8.84 -10.05 10.21
N GLN A 35 -9.90 -9.28 10.45
CA GLN A 35 -10.96 -9.05 9.47
C GLN A 35 -10.45 -8.35 8.20
N GLN A 36 -9.50 -7.43 8.33
CA GLN A 36 -8.93 -6.72 7.19
C GLN A 36 -8.03 -7.65 6.37
N LYS A 37 -7.24 -8.50 7.05
CA LYS A 37 -6.43 -9.53 6.38
C LYS A 37 -7.31 -10.52 5.63
N GLU A 38 -8.39 -11.00 6.26
CA GLU A 38 -9.36 -11.90 5.65
C GLU A 38 -10.01 -11.27 4.41
N SER A 39 -10.46 -10.02 4.51
CA SER A 39 -11.06 -9.29 3.38
C SER A 39 -10.09 -9.14 2.20
N ILE A 40 -8.81 -8.89 2.47
CA ILE A 40 -7.77 -8.82 1.43
C ILE A 40 -7.57 -10.18 0.77
N GLU A 41 -7.50 -11.27 1.53
CA GLU A 41 -7.32 -12.60 0.95
C GLU A 41 -8.52 -13.03 0.08
N ILE A 42 -9.74 -12.72 0.53
CA ILE A 42 -10.96 -12.91 -0.29
C ILE A 42 -10.85 -12.09 -1.58
N SER A 43 -10.53 -10.80 -1.49
CA SER A 43 -10.42 -9.91 -2.65
C SER A 43 -9.36 -10.40 -3.64
N ARG A 44 -8.23 -10.93 -3.15
CA ARG A 44 -7.18 -11.51 -4.00
C ARG A 44 -7.66 -12.76 -4.74
N HIS A 45 -8.48 -13.60 -4.10
CA HIS A 45 -9.11 -14.74 -4.76
C HIS A 45 -10.12 -14.30 -5.82
N GLN A 46 -10.95 -13.31 -5.52
CA GLN A 46 -11.91 -12.74 -6.46
C GLN A 46 -11.23 -12.20 -7.73
N ILE A 47 -10.16 -11.42 -7.57
CA ILE A 47 -9.39 -10.89 -8.71
C ILE A 47 -8.83 -12.03 -9.57
N LYS A 48 -8.28 -13.09 -8.95
CA LYS A 48 -7.76 -14.26 -9.68
C LYS A 48 -8.86 -15.00 -10.45
N ASN A 49 -10.07 -15.02 -9.93
CA ASN A 49 -11.22 -15.66 -10.56
C ASN A 49 -11.91 -14.78 -11.61
N GLY A 50 -11.45 -13.55 -11.82
CA GLY A 50 -12.12 -12.59 -12.71
C GLY A 50 -13.34 -11.92 -12.09
N GLU A 51 -13.55 -12.07 -10.78
CA GLU A 51 -14.62 -11.46 -10.00
C GLU A 51 -14.22 -10.03 -9.59
N PHE A 52 -13.92 -9.18 -10.56
CA PHE A 52 -13.59 -7.77 -10.34
C PHE A 52 -14.35 -6.87 -11.30
N LEU A 53 -14.51 -5.62 -10.90
CA LEU A 53 -15.03 -4.57 -11.77
C LEU A 53 -13.88 -3.71 -12.27
N THR A 54 -13.93 -3.35 -13.54
CA THR A 54 -13.14 -2.23 -14.06
C THR A 54 -13.66 -0.91 -13.47
N GLY A 55 -12.84 0.14 -13.52
CA GLY A 55 -13.26 1.46 -13.06
C GLY A 55 -14.51 1.98 -13.78
N GLU A 56 -14.66 1.67 -15.08
CA GLU A 56 -15.85 2.03 -15.86
C GLU A 56 -17.10 1.29 -15.36
N GLN A 57 -17.01 -0.01 -15.12
CA GLN A 57 -18.11 -0.81 -14.58
C GLN A 57 -18.52 -0.35 -13.17
N ALA A 58 -17.54 -0.09 -12.30
CA ALA A 58 -17.80 0.39 -10.95
C ALA A 58 -18.50 1.77 -10.95
N ASN A 59 -18.03 2.70 -11.80
CA ASN A 59 -18.67 4.01 -11.93
C ASN A 59 -20.12 3.89 -12.44
N LYS A 60 -20.34 3.03 -13.43
CA LYS A 60 -21.69 2.78 -13.96
C LYS A 60 -22.63 2.23 -12.88
N GLU A 61 -22.19 1.26 -12.10
CA GLU A 61 -23.00 0.71 -10.99
C GLU A 61 -23.31 1.77 -9.93
N ILE A 62 -22.36 2.68 -9.66
CA ILE A 62 -22.56 3.81 -8.74
C ILE A 62 -23.60 4.78 -9.31
N ASP A 63 -23.52 5.13 -10.59
CA ASP A 63 -24.48 6.02 -11.24
C ASP A 63 -25.89 5.41 -11.26
N GLU A 64 -26.00 4.11 -11.55
CA GLU A 64 -27.25 3.35 -11.47
C GLU A 64 -27.81 3.33 -10.04
N TRP A 65 -26.97 3.11 -9.03
CA TRP A 65 -27.38 3.12 -7.63
C TRP A 65 -27.84 4.51 -7.17
N LEU A 66 -27.21 5.57 -7.67
CA LEU A 66 -27.58 6.96 -7.40
C LEU A 66 -28.74 7.47 -8.26
N GLY A 67 -29.21 6.68 -9.24
CA GLY A 67 -30.29 7.04 -10.16
C GLY A 67 -29.95 8.21 -11.09
N LYS A 68 -28.68 8.32 -11.50
CA LYS A 68 -28.18 9.39 -12.39
C LYS A 68 -28.15 8.99 -13.86
#